data_AF-A0A6L3AIB7-F1
#
_entry.id   AF-A0A6L3AIB7-F1
#
_cell.length_a   1.000
_cell.length_b   1.000
_cell.length_c   1.000
_cell.angle_alpha   90.00
_cell.angle_beta   90.00
_cell.angle_gamma   90.00
#
_symmetry.space_group_name_H-M   'P 1'
#
loop_
_entity.id
_entity.type
_entity.pdbx_description
1 polymer ?
#
loop_
_entity_poly.entity_id
_entity_poly.type
_entity_poly.pdbx_seq_one_letter_code
_entity_poly.pdbx_strand_id
1 'polypeptide(L)'
;MKIKNNSKDNCENTKDLERKIYATLRAKGLIIPITAQEVLDAETLMKGNMVELPKELRDPEMILNRAKQKLSIKSSPLFSSNKEVEENLARAAREDGNISPEIEERMRKDREAAEKKAKNARE
;
A
#
# COMPACT_ATOMS: atom_id res chain seq x y z
N MET A 1 53.39 8.78 -7.15
CA MET A 1 52.00 9.27 -7.23
C MET A 1 51.15 8.50 -6.22
N LYS A 2 50.68 9.15 -5.14
CA LYS A 2 49.75 8.53 -4.18
C LYS A 2 48.33 8.89 -4.61
N ILE A 3 47.56 7.91 -5.08
CA ILE A 3 46.14 8.06 -5.36
C ILE A 3 45.46 8.20 -3.99
N LYS A 4 44.94 9.39 -3.68
CA LYS A 4 44.16 9.61 -2.47
C LYS A 4 42.78 8.99 -2.69
N ASN A 5 42.43 8.03 -1.83
CA ASN A 5 41.14 7.34 -1.83
C ASN A 5 40.01 8.34 -1.54
N ASN A 6 39.23 8.66 -2.56
CA ASN A 6 38.12 9.62 -2.58
C ASN A 6 36.79 9.04 -2.05
N SER A 7 36.85 7.98 -1.22
CA SER A 7 35.67 7.15 -0.92
C SER A 7 34.87 7.58 0.31
N LYS A 8 35.46 8.38 1.22
CA LYS A 8 34.77 8.81 2.45
C LYS A 8 33.79 9.97 2.21
N ASP A 9 34.16 10.94 1.37
CA ASP A 9 33.33 12.14 1.14
C ASP A 9 32.07 11.85 0.32
N ASN A 10 32.09 10.81 -0.52
CA ASN A 10 30.93 10.41 -1.32
C ASN A 10 29.81 9.74 -0.50
N CYS A 11 30.12 9.11 0.64
CA CYS A 11 29.12 8.38 1.44
C CYS A 11 28.26 9.31 2.32
N GLU A 12 28.82 10.43 2.76
CA GLU A 12 28.06 11.44 3.53
C GLU A 12 27.10 12.22 2.63
N ASN A 13 27.55 12.56 1.41
CA ASN A 13 26.73 13.30 0.45
C ASN A 13 25.52 12.50 -0.03
N THR A 14 25.67 11.18 -0.24
CA THR A 14 24.54 10.32 -0.65
C THR A 14 23.50 10.18 0.47
N LYS A 15 23.92 10.04 1.73
CA LYS A 15 22.99 9.97 2.87
C LYS A 15 22.23 11.27 3.07
N ASP A 16 22.89 12.40 2.85
CA ASP A 16 22.26 13.71 3.00
C ASP A 16 21.25 13.97 1.86
N LEU A 17 21.56 13.51 0.64
CA LEU A 17 20.64 13.52 -0.49
C LEU A 17 19.42 12.61 -0.23
N GLU A 18 19.64 11.38 0.24
CA GLU A 18 18.57 10.43 0.57
C GLU A 18 17.62 11.01 1.63
N ARG A 19 18.16 11.66 2.67
CA ARG A 19 17.34 12.35 3.69
C ARG A 19 16.47 13.45 3.09
N LYS A 20 17.02 14.26 2.18
CA LYS A 20 16.29 15.34 1.49
C LYS A 20 15.22 14.78 0.56
N ILE A 21 15.52 13.70 -0.17
CA ILE A 21 14.54 13.02 -1.03
C ILE A 21 13.42 12.45 -0.16
N TYR A 22 13.74 11.75 0.93
CA TYR A 22 12.73 11.21 1.84
C TYR A 22 11.85 12.33 2.42
N ALA A 23 12.45 13.42 2.89
CA ALA A 23 11.70 14.56 3.44
C ALA A 23 10.77 15.21 2.40
N THR A 24 11.23 15.38 1.15
CA THR A 24 10.41 15.98 0.08
C THR A 24 9.27 15.06 -0.35
N LEU A 25 9.53 13.77 -0.54
CA LEU A 25 8.49 12.78 -0.86
C LEU A 25 7.45 12.68 0.26
N ARG A 26 7.88 12.71 1.53
CA ARG A 26 6.99 12.76 2.69
C ARG A 26 6.14 14.03 2.70
N ALA A 27 6.73 15.20 2.50
CA ALA A 27 6.00 16.47 2.46
C ALA A 27 5.01 16.58 1.29
N LYS A 28 5.28 15.88 0.17
CA LYS A 28 4.39 15.82 -1.00
C LYS A 28 3.31 14.72 -0.89
N GLY A 29 3.27 13.97 0.21
CA GLY A 29 2.29 12.90 0.41
C GLY A 29 2.54 11.66 -0.45
N LEU A 30 3.77 11.47 -0.95
CA LEU A 30 4.16 10.30 -1.74
C LEU A 30 4.65 9.13 -0.89
N ILE A 31 4.86 9.37 0.42
CA ILE A 31 5.19 8.34 1.41
C ILE A 31 4.02 8.23 2.37
N ILE A 32 3.53 6.99 2.54
CA ILE A 32 2.42 6.68 3.45
C ILE A 32 2.94 6.73 4.89
N PRO A 33 2.32 7.52 5.78
CA PRO A 33 2.69 7.54 7.20
C PRO A 33 2.41 6.17 7.83
N ILE A 34 3.32 5.70 8.67
CA ILE A 34 3.24 4.35 9.26
C ILE A 34 2.88 4.45 10.74
N THR A 35 3.37 5.49 11.44
CA THR A 35 3.13 5.65 12.88
C THR A 35 1.92 6.55 13.15
N ALA A 36 1.28 6.36 14.31
CA ALA A 36 0.11 7.15 14.71
C ALA A 36 0.40 8.67 14.75
N GLN A 37 1.60 9.06 15.18
CA GLN A 37 2.02 10.46 15.19
C GLN A 37 2.13 11.02 13.77
N GLU A 38 2.72 10.27 12.83
CA GLU A 38 2.83 10.70 11.44
C GLU A 38 1.47 10.85 10.76
N VAL A 39 0.51 9.99 11.11
CA VAL A 39 -0.89 10.11 10.64
C VAL A 39 -1.51 11.39 11.15
N LEU A 40 -1.37 11.68 12.46
CA LEU A 40 -1.90 12.91 13.07
C LEU A 40 -1.30 14.18 12.43
N ASP A 41 0.02 14.20 12.22
CA ASP A 41 0.71 15.31 11.57
C ASP A 41 0.22 15.53 10.12
N ALA A 42 -0.03 14.44 9.38
CA ALA A 42 -0.58 14.51 8.03
C ALA A 42 -2.02 15.05 8.03
N GLU A 43 -2.88 14.56 8.93
CA GLU A 43 -4.26 15.01 9.05
C GLU A 43 -4.37 16.50 9.40
N THR A 44 -3.52 16.98 10.31
CA THR A 44 -3.50 18.41 10.68
C THR A 44 -3.05 19.30 9.51
N LEU A 45 -2.05 18.86 8.75
CA LEU A 45 -1.58 19.56 7.56
C LEU A 45 -2.62 19.61 6.44
N MET A 46 -3.43 18.55 6.30
CA MET A 46 -4.54 18.50 5.34
C MET A 46 -5.74 19.37 5.76
N LYS A 47 -6.03 19.48 7.08
CA LYS A 47 -7.13 20.33 7.59
C LYS A 47 -6.90 21.82 7.35
N GLY A 48 -5.64 22.28 7.33
CA GLY A 48 -5.30 23.70 7.18
C GLY A 48 -5.15 24.20 5.73
N ASN A 49 -4.98 23.29 4.76
CA ASN A 49 -4.65 23.66 3.38
C ASN A 49 -5.73 23.20 2.41
N MET A 50 -6.85 23.93 2.34
CA MET A 50 -7.71 23.87 1.17
C MET A 50 -6.95 24.49 -0.01
N VAL A 51 -6.26 23.66 -0.77
CA VAL A 51 -5.60 24.09 -2.01
C VAL A 51 -6.69 24.46 -3.00
N GLU A 52 -6.65 25.69 -3.52
CA GLU A 52 -7.55 26.08 -4.59
C GLU A 52 -7.32 25.21 -5.82
N LEU A 53 -8.36 24.48 -6.24
CA LEU A 53 -8.31 23.69 -7.46
C LEU A 53 -8.18 24.64 -8.67
N PRO A 54 -7.27 24.32 -9.62
CA PRO A 54 -7.24 24.95 -10.94
C PRO A 54 -8.64 24.93 -11.57
N LYS A 55 -8.99 25.95 -12.36
CA LYS A 55 -10.34 26.12 -12.92
C LYS A 55 -10.79 24.89 -13.71
N GLU A 56 -9.84 24.23 -14.37
CA GLU A 56 -10.02 23.02 -15.17
C GLU A 56 -10.41 21.78 -14.33
N LEU A 57 -10.13 21.82 -13.01
CA LEU A 57 -10.39 20.73 -12.07
C LEU A 57 -11.54 21.03 -11.09
N ARG A 58 -12.22 22.17 -11.24
CA ARG A 58 -13.35 22.55 -10.37
C ARG A 58 -14.65 21.83 -10.73
N ASP A 59 -14.79 21.41 -11.99
CA ASP A 59 -15.98 20.70 -12.47
C ASP A 59 -15.72 19.18 -12.57
N PRO A 60 -16.24 18.38 -11.62
CA PRO A 60 -16.04 16.93 -11.63
C PRO A 60 -16.73 16.24 -12.82
N GLU A 61 -17.85 16.78 -13.32
CA GLU A 61 -18.57 16.18 -14.46
C GLU A 61 -17.76 16.34 -15.74
N MET A 62 -17.12 17.50 -15.92
CA MET A 62 -16.28 17.76 -17.09
C MET A 62 -15.07 16.81 -17.14
N ILE A 63 -14.45 16.48 -15.99
CA ILE A 63 -13.36 15.50 -15.89
C ILE A 63 -13.85 14.09 -16.26
N LEU A 64 -14.97 13.67 -15.68
CA LEU A 64 -15.53 12.33 -15.90
C LEU A 64 -15.91 12.13 -17.38
N ASN A 65 -16.52 13.13 -18.00
CA ASN A 65 -16.92 13.08 -19.41
C ASN A 65 -15.70 13.05 -20.33
N ARG A 66 -14.61 13.76 -19.99
CA ARG A 66 -13.34 13.69 -20.73
C ARG A 66 -12.73 12.28 -20.71
N ALA A 67 -12.80 11.58 -19.57
CA ALA A 67 -12.29 10.22 -19.43
C ALA A 67 -13.12 9.22 -20.24
N LYS A 68 -14.45 9.33 -20.19
CA LYS A 68 -15.38 8.49 -20.98
C LYS A 68 -15.16 8.63 -22.49
N GLN A 69 -14.80 9.82 -22.96
CA GLN A 69 -14.53 10.07 -24.38
C GLN A 69 -13.16 9.55 -24.85
N LYS A 70 -12.18 9.37 -23.96
CA LYS A 70 -10.79 9.04 -24.32
C LYS A 70 -10.33 7.64 -23.97
N LEU A 71 -11.02 6.91 -23.09
CA LEU A 71 -10.52 5.64 -22.55
C LEU A 71 -11.48 4.50 -22.83
N SER A 72 -11.46 3.99 -24.06
CA SER A 72 -11.71 2.56 -24.30
C SER A 72 -10.42 1.80 -24.00
N ILE A 73 -9.94 1.87 -22.75
CA ILE A 73 -8.90 0.93 -22.30
C ILE A 73 -9.64 -0.34 -21.95
N LYS A 74 -9.58 -1.32 -22.86
CA LYS A 74 -9.95 -2.70 -22.55
C LYS A 74 -8.95 -3.21 -21.51
N SER A 75 -9.25 -3.02 -20.24
CA SER A 75 -8.54 -3.71 -19.18
C SER A 75 -9.03 -5.16 -19.18
N SER A 76 -8.15 -6.07 -19.57
CA SER A 76 -8.34 -7.49 -19.29
C SER A 76 -7.77 -7.75 -17.90
N PRO A 77 -8.54 -8.35 -16.97
CA PRO A 77 -7.96 -8.83 -15.72
C PRO A 77 -6.78 -9.77 -16.05
N LEU A 78 -5.66 -9.56 -15.37
CA LEU A 78 -4.56 -10.51 -15.36
C LEU A 78 -5.03 -11.74 -14.57
N PHE A 79 -5.72 -12.65 -15.24
CA PHE A 79 -5.93 -13.99 -14.71
C PHE A 79 -4.57 -14.68 -14.67
N SER A 80 -3.89 -14.63 -13.52
CA SER A 80 -2.91 -15.66 -13.22
C SER A 80 -3.71 -16.94 -12.98
N SER A 81 -3.84 -17.77 -14.01
CA SER A 81 -4.45 -19.10 -13.91
C SER A 81 -3.53 -19.99 -13.07
N ASN A 82 -3.57 -19.79 -11.75
CA ASN A 82 -2.92 -20.70 -10.84
C ASN A 82 -3.82 -21.93 -10.74
N LYS A 83 -3.66 -22.85 -11.70
CA LYS A 83 -4.48 -24.07 -11.85
C LYS A 83 -4.63 -24.82 -10.54
N GLU A 84 -3.59 -24.80 -9.70
CA GLU A 84 -3.59 -25.42 -8.37
C GLU A 84 -4.65 -24.80 -7.44
N VAL A 85 -4.84 -23.48 -7.48
CA VAL A 85 -5.86 -22.77 -6.68
C VAL A 85 -7.26 -23.11 -7.18
N GLU A 86 -7.45 -23.14 -8.51
CA GLU A 86 -8.74 -23.50 -9.12
C GLU A 86 -9.11 -24.96 -8.83
N GLU A 87 -8.16 -25.89 -8.93
CA GLU A 87 -8.36 -27.30 -8.60
C GLU A 87 -8.64 -27.52 -7.11
N ASN A 88 -7.96 -26.80 -6.22
CA ASN A 88 -8.18 -26.90 -4.77
C ASN A 88 -9.54 -26.33 -4.36
N LEU A 89 -9.97 -25.20 -4.96
CA LEU A 89 -11.30 -24.64 -4.73
C LEU A 89 -12.40 -25.56 -5.27
N ALA A 90 -12.21 -26.11 -6.47
CA ALA A 90 -13.14 -27.06 -7.06
C ALA A 90 -13.22 -28.37 -6.25
N ARG A 91 -12.12 -28.82 -5.65
CA ARG A 91 -12.08 -29.99 -4.77
C ARG A 91 -12.81 -29.71 -3.46
N ALA A 92 -12.52 -28.58 -2.81
CA ALA A 92 -13.19 -28.18 -1.56
C ALA A 92 -14.71 -28.01 -1.73
N ALA A 93 -15.17 -27.46 -2.85
CA ALA A 93 -16.59 -27.31 -3.14
C ALA A 93 -17.30 -28.64 -3.46
N ARG A 94 -16.57 -29.66 -3.89
CA ARG A 94 -17.10 -31.01 -4.19
C ARG A 94 -17.08 -31.92 -2.97
N GLU A 95 -16.03 -31.82 -2.17
CA GLU A 95 -15.83 -32.59 -0.95
C GLU A 95 -16.41 -31.84 0.25
N ASP A 96 -17.65 -31.35 0.15
CA ASP A 96 -18.38 -30.60 1.18
C ASP A 96 -18.54 -31.45 2.46
N GLY A 97 -17.45 -31.58 3.18
CA GLY A 97 -17.16 -32.70 4.06
C GLY A 97 -16.46 -32.18 5.29
N ASN A 98 -16.98 -32.62 6.44
CA ASN A 98 -16.57 -32.20 7.78
C ASN A 98 -15.08 -31.84 7.86
N ILE A 99 -14.81 -30.60 8.26
CA ILE A 99 -13.48 -30.15 8.66
C ILE A 99 -12.97 -31.17 9.69
N SER A 100 -11.81 -31.77 9.42
CA SER A 100 -11.24 -32.72 10.38
C SER A 100 -10.94 -31.98 11.69
N PRO A 101 -11.07 -32.65 12.85
CA PRO A 101 -10.85 -32.00 14.15
C PRO A 101 -9.45 -31.36 14.27
N GLU A 102 -8.47 -31.91 13.56
CA GLU A 102 -7.13 -31.33 13.45
C GLU A 102 -7.11 -29.98 12.71
N ILE A 103 -7.82 -29.87 11.58
CA ILE A 103 -7.92 -28.61 10.81
C ILE A 103 -8.73 -27.58 11.59
N GLU A 104 -9.80 -28.00 12.26
CA GLU A 104 -10.61 -27.12 13.12
C GLU A 104 -9.77 -26.55 14.28
N GLU A 105 -8.93 -27.38 14.91
CA GLU A 105 -8.04 -26.93 15.98
C GLU A 105 -6.97 -25.94 15.47
N ARG A 106 -6.46 -26.16 14.25
CA ARG A 106 -5.55 -25.20 13.60
C ARG A 106 -6.23 -23.87 13.30
N MET A 107 -7.44 -23.90 12.73
CA MET A 107 -8.23 -22.71 12.46
C MET A 107 -8.53 -21.92 13.73
N ARG A 108 -8.83 -22.61 14.85
CA ARG A 108 -9.04 -21.96 16.15
C ARG A 108 -7.76 -21.27 16.65
N LYS A 109 -6.60 -21.93 16.58
CA LYS A 109 -5.31 -21.34 17.00
C LYS A 109 -4.94 -20.12 16.16
N ASP A 110 -5.16 -20.18 14.85
CA ASP A 110 -4.92 -19.06 13.95
C ASP A 110 -5.84 -17.87 14.25
N ARG A 111 -7.12 -18.14 14.57
CA ARG A 111 -8.08 -17.11 14.98
C ARG A 111 -7.67 -16.44 16.29
N GLU A 112 -7.31 -17.21 17.31
CA GLU A 112 -6.85 -16.67 18.60
C GLU A 112 -5.58 -15.82 18.44
N ALA A 113 -4.65 -16.25 17.59
CA ALA A 113 -3.42 -15.50 17.32
C ALA A 113 -3.72 -14.18 16.57
N ALA A 114 -4.64 -14.20 15.61
CA ALA A 114 -5.06 -13.01 14.88
C ALA A 114 -5.79 -12.00 15.79
N GLU A 115 -6.69 -12.47 16.65
CA GLU A 115 -7.43 -11.62 17.59
C GLU A 115 -6.50 -11.00 18.64
N LYS A 116 -5.52 -11.75 19.16
CA LYS A 116 -4.48 -11.20 20.06
C LYS A 116 -3.63 -10.13 19.38
N LYS A 117 -3.20 -10.36 18.13
CA LYS A 117 -2.47 -9.36 17.34
C LYS A 117 -3.31 -8.10 17.11
N ALA A 118 -4.59 -8.26 16.78
CA ALA A 118 -5.50 -7.14 16.55
C ALA A 118 -5.78 -6.34 17.83
N LYS A 119 -5.84 -7.00 18.99
CA LYS A 119 -6.01 -6.34 20.30
C LYS A 119 -4.76 -5.57 20.71
N ASN A 120 -3.59 -6.18 20.60
CA ASN A 120 -2.31 -5.51 20.89
C ASN A 120 -1.98 -4.36 19.93
N ALA A 121 -2.61 -4.32 18.75
CA ALA A 121 -2.48 -3.21 17.80
C ALA A 121 -3.44 -2.05 18.07
N ARG A 122 -4.41 -2.23 19.00
CA ARG A 122 -5.42 -1.22 19.38
C ARG A 122 -5.17 -0.63 20.77
N GLU A 123 -4.28 -1.22 21.55
CA GLU A 123 -3.72 -0.68 22.80
C GLU A 123 -2.44 0.11 22.48
#